data_AF-A0A378IN32-F1
#
_entry.id   AF-A0A378IN32-F1
#
_cell.length_a   1.000
_cell.length_b   1.000
_cell.length_c   1.000
_cell.angle_alpha   90.00
_cell.angle_beta   90.00
_cell.angle_gamma   90.00
#
_symmetry.space_group_name_H-M   'P 1'
#
loop_
_entity.id
_entity.type
_entity.pdbx_description
1 polymer ?
#
loop_
_entity_poly.entity_id
_entity_poly.type
_entity_poly.pdbx_seq_one_letter_code
_entity_poly.pdbx_strand_id
1 'polypeptide(L)'
;MSSVISEIKDTEFTVYQQKWDSRSSVRSRPEKYIDFSLEGYFFPSDKQPILLNEEVQALGESIKKEILLQSFFKYLNDIIHLEVKLINNACHLIIYESLPVIYSEDTKLNAYTVLIDEYYHVYVAKNMMMQLDRQFPTRRKLNYPISDSYNAVLQIKNSLPCKYHAIFEILAVCIFETTLVRELVEFFNSPSVHPSIKFYVNDHMNDESRHYGYFYDLLAYTWANLPQDYQECIGEHLASFVKLYLHINSDKQFNLELLNSLFGNEEKAAKLVNQLYHGFEITPELPIVKNVIQVLQKTGILDHVSVKKSFNNLALI
;
A
#
# COMPACT_ATOMS: atom_id res chain seq x y z
N MET A 1 20.90 -54.11 -7.53
CA MET A 1 20.65 -52.91 -6.69
C MET A 1 20.89 -51.71 -7.60
N SER A 2 19.85 -51.20 -8.28
CA SER A 2 19.07 -50.02 -7.89
C SER A 2 20.00 -48.82 -7.59
N SER A 3 19.99 -47.74 -8.36
CA SER A 3 18.80 -46.89 -8.52
C SER A 3 18.61 -46.33 -9.93
N VAL A 4 17.37 -46.50 -10.39
CA VAL A 4 16.74 -45.66 -11.42
C VAL A 4 16.71 -44.24 -10.86
N ILE A 5 17.48 -43.34 -11.48
CA ILE A 5 17.23 -41.89 -11.36
C ILE A 5 15.89 -41.69 -12.05
N SER A 6 14.84 -41.54 -11.24
CA SER A 6 13.51 -41.19 -11.73
C SER A 6 13.62 -39.91 -12.54
N GLU A 7 13.12 -39.94 -13.77
CA GLU A 7 12.81 -38.77 -14.57
C GLU A 7 12.15 -37.72 -13.66
N ILE A 8 12.85 -36.61 -13.45
CA ILE A 8 12.25 -35.40 -12.93
C ILE A 8 11.25 -35.01 -14.00
N LYS A 9 9.95 -35.23 -13.74
CA LYS A 9 8.90 -34.62 -14.53
C LYS A 9 9.14 -33.11 -14.45
N ASP A 10 9.43 -32.49 -15.59
CA ASP A 10 9.34 -31.05 -15.77
C ASP A 10 7.95 -30.61 -15.31
N THR A 11 7.80 -30.22 -14.05
CA THR A 11 6.71 -29.33 -13.66
C THR A 11 7.08 -27.99 -14.27
N GLU A 12 6.67 -27.81 -15.52
CA GLU A 12 6.93 -26.59 -16.27
C GLU A 12 6.35 -25.43 -15.46
N PHE A 13 7.21 -24.55 -14.96
CA PHE A 13 6.80 -23.39 -14.18
C PHE A 13 5.69 -22.63 -14.94
N THR A 14 4.67 -22.18 -14.22
CA THR A 14 3.63 -21.32 -14.81
C THR A 14 4.27 -20.07 -15.42
N VAL A 15 3.58 -19.42 -16.37
CA VAL A 15 4.04 -18.15 -16.95
C VAL A 15 4.30 -17.09 -15.88
N TYR A 16 3.54 -17.11 -14.78
CA TYR A 16 3.76 -16.24 -13.64
C TYR A 16 5.11 -16.53 -12.98
N GLN A 17 5.39 -17.80 -12.66
CA GLN A 17 6.63 -18.22 -12.01
C GLN A 17 7.87 -17.96 -12.86
N GLN A 18 7.80 -18.23 -14.17
CA GLN A 18 8.90 -17.91 -15.11
C GLN A 18 9.19 -16.40 -15.15
N LYS A 19 8.14 -15.57 -15.13
CA LYS A 19 8.28 -14.10 -15.09
C LYS A 19 8.87 -13.64 -13.76
N TRP A 20 8.42 -14.18 -12.64
CA TRP A 20 8.95 -13.82 -11.33
C TRP A 20 10.44 -14.16 -11.23
N ASP A 21 10.83 -15.40 -11.57
CA ASP A 21 12.22 -15.85 -11.45
C ASP A 21 13.20 -15.00 -12.28
N SER A 22 12.76 -14.54 -13.45
CA SER A 22 13.59 -13.76 -14.37
C SER A 22 13.56 -12.24 -14.15
N ARG A 23 12.54 -11.70 -13.46
CA ARG A 23 12.30 -10.24 -13.42
C ARG A 23 12.09 -9.64 -12.04
N SER A 24 11.91 -10.43 -10.98
CA SER A 24 11.71 -9.86 -9.64
C SER A 24 12.90 -8.99 -9.22
N SER A 25 12.65 -7.91 -8.49
CA SER A 25 13.74 -7.01 -8.11
C SER A 25 14.76 -7.70 -7.22
N VAL A 26 14.30 -8.56 -6.31
CA VAL A 26 15.16 -9.34 -5.41
C VAL A 26 16.17 -10.24 -6.14
N ARG A 27 15.87 -10.67 -7.38
CA ARG A 27 16.77 -11.51 -8.19
C ARG A 27 17.53 -10.74 -9.25
N SER A 28 16.92 -9.72 -9.83
CA SER A 28 17.39 -9.12 -11.09
C SER A 28 17.96 -7.71 -10.96
N ARG A 29 17.77 -7.05 -9.81
CA ARG A 29 18.18 -5.66 -9.61
C ARG A 29 19.41 -5.54 -8.72
N PRO A 30 20.32 -4.61 -9.01
CA PRO A 30 21.44 -4.33 -8.13
C PRO A 30 20.94 -3.69 -6.84
N GLU A 31 21.80 -3.73 -5.82
CA GLU A 31 21.59 -3.04 -4.56
C GLU A 31 21.27 -1.55 -4.76
N LYS A 32 20.39 -1.01 -3.91
CA LYS A 32 19.88 0.37 -3.99
C LYS A 32 20.69 1.30 -3.09
N TYR A 33 21.41 2.23 -3.73
CA TYR A 33 22.14 3.30 -3.06
C TYR A 33 21.59 4.68 -3.46
N ILE A 34 21.55 5.59 -2.49
CA ILE A 34 21.26 6.99 -2.72
C ILE A 34 22.56 7.69 -3.09
N ASP A 35 22.72 8.04 -4.36
CA ASP A 35 23.78 8.94 -4.80
C ASP A 35 23.54 10.38 -4.31
N PHE A 36 24.16 10.73 -3.19
CA PHE A 36 24.07 12.06 -2.58
C PHE A 36 24.84 13.16 -3.35
N SER A 37 25.51 12.83 -4.46
CA SER A 37 26.09 13.85 -5.35
C SER A 37 25.05 14.45 -6.31
N LEU A 38 23.88 13.80 -6.43
CA LEU A 38 22.77 14.27 -7.26
C LEU A 38 21.84 15.19 -6.47
N GLU A 39 21.25 16.15 -7.17
CA GLU A 39 20.25 17.05 -6.61
C GLU A 39 18.83 16.48 -6.78
N GLY A 40 17.92 16.96 -5.92
CA GLY A 40 16.49 16.65 -5.98
C GLY A 40 15.89 16.41 -4.60
N TYR A 41 14.57 16.44 -4.52
CA TYR A 41 13.84 16.17 -3.29
C TYR A 41 13.55 14.68 -3.12
N PHE A 42 13.61 14.19 -1.88
CA PHE A 42 13.27 12.79 -1.58
C PHE A 42 11.76 12.49 -1.67
N PHE A 43 10.92 13.53 -1.74
CA PHE A 43 9.48 13.43 -1.88
C PHE A 43 8.98 14.50 -2.87
N PRO A 44 7.97 14.20 -3.69
CA PRO A 44 7.38 15.16 -4.64
C PRO A 44 6.70 16.33 -3.90
N SER A 45 7.13 17.55 -4.19
CA SER A 45 6.64 18.74 -3.48
C SER A 45 5.17 19.05 -3.71
N ASP A 46 4.67 18.73 -4.91
CA ASP A 46 3.26 18.89 -5.30
C ASP A 46 2.32 17.89 -4.60
N LYS A 47 2.88 16.91 -3.87
CA LYS A 47 2.12 15.94 -3.08
C LYS A 47 2.26 16.11 -1.59
N GLN A 48 2.89 17.18 -1.12
CA GLN A 48 2.97 17.53 0.29
C GLN A 48 2.10 18.77 0.57
N PRO A 49 0.83 18.58 1.00
CA PRO A 49 -0.15 19.65 1.13
C PRO A 49 0.31 20.82 2.01
N ILE A 50 1.14 20.60 3.05
CA ILE A 50 1.55 21.71 3.94
C ILE A 50 2.41 22.74 3.22
N LEU A 51 3.02 22.39 2.08
CA LEU A 51 3.77 23.34 1.24
C LEU A 51 2.86 24.31 0.47
N LEU A 52 1.54 24.10 0.45
CA LEU A 52 0.57 25.05 -0.11
C LEU A 52 0.37 26.28 0.78
N ASN A 53 0.78 26.22 2.05
CA ASN A 53 0.59 27.30 3.00
C ASN A 53 1.70 28.36 2.91
N GLU A 54 1.33 29.63 2.78
CA GLU A 54 2.27 30.76 2.64
C GLU A 54 3.22 30.91 3.84
N GLU A 55 2.75 30.65 5.07
CA GLU A 55 3.59 30.76 6.27
C GLU A 55 4.65 29.66 6.31
N VAL A 56 4.33 28.47 5.79
CA VAL A 56 5.30 27.36 5.64
C VAL A 56 6.32 27.69 4.54
N GLN A 57 5.86 28.24 3.41
CA GLN A 57 6.75 28.67 2.32
C GLN A 57 7.74 29.76 2.78
N ALA A 58 7.29 30.68 3.65
CA ALA A 58 8.12 31.75 4.20
C ALA A 58 9.28 31.24 5.09
N LEU A 59 9.26 29.98 5.54
CA LEU A 59 10.36 29.36 6.28
C LEU A 59 11.58 29.03 5.40
N GLY A 60 11.44 29.10 4.07
CA GLY A 60 12.53 28.99 3.12
C GLY A 60 12.92 27.57 2.72
N GLU A 61 13.88 27.48 1.78
CA GLU A 61 14.23 26.25 1.07
C GLU A 61 14.77 25.14 1.97
N SER A 62 15.51 25.49 3.03
CA SER A 62 16.03 24.49 3.98
C SER A 62 14.91 23.73 4.69
N ILE A 63 13.85 24.43 5.10
CA ILE A 63 12.72 23.81 5.78
C ILE A 63 11.87 23.00 4.79
N LYS A 64 11.72 23.47 3.55
CA LYS A 64 11.09 22.69 2.48
C LYS A 64 11.80 21.34 2.26
N LYS A 65 13.14 21.34 2.15
CA LYS A 65 13.92 20.10 2.01
C LYS A 65 13.69 19.15 3.18
N GLU A 66 13.62 19.66 4.40
CA GLU A 66 13.36 18.85 5.58
C GLU A 66 11.93 18.29 5.62
N ILE A 67 10.91 19.10 5.28
CA ILE A 67 9.52 18.64 5.15
C ILE A 67 9.45 17.45 4.18
N LEU A 68 10.10 17.57 3.01
CA LEU A 68 10.09 16.51 2.01
C LEU A 68 10.89 15.28 2.44
N LEU A 69 11.99 15.46 3.17
CA LEU A 69 12.70 14.35 3.81
C LEU A 69 11.80 13.60 4.80
N GLN A 70 11.11 14.30 5.70
CA GLN A 70 10.21 13.67 6.68
C GLN A 70 9.01 12.99 6.01
N SER A 71 8.49 13.59 4.95
CA SER A 71 7.40 13.02 4.14
C SER A 71 7.83 11.70 3.50
N PHE A 72 9.06 11.63 2.99
CA PHE A 72 9.61 10.38 2.47
C PHE A 72 9.82 9.33 3.57
N PHE A 73 10.27 9.72 4.76
CA PHE A 73 10.31 8.80 5.90
C PHE A 73 8.94 8.28 6.30
N LYS A 74 7.88 9.11 6.29
CA LYS A 74 6.51 8.66 6.52
C LYS A 74 6.09 7.63 5.48
N TYR A 75 6.28 7.94 4.20
CA TYR A 75 6.03 7.03 3.08
C TYR A 75 6.73 5.67 3.27
N LEU A 76 8.04 5.66 3.54
CA LEU A 76 8.78 4.40 3.75
C LEU A 76 8.26 3.62 4.96
N ASN A 77 7.85 4.29 6.05
CA ASN A 77 7.25 3.60 7.17
C ASN A 77 5.88 3.00 6.83
N ASP A 78 5.06 3.69 6.05
CA ASP A 78 3.76 3.16 5.63
C ASP A 78 3.92 1.90 4.78
N ILE A 79 4.82 1.94 3.81
CA ILE A 79 5.18 0.82 2.96
C ILE A 79 5.61 -0.39 3.81
N ILE A 80 6.58 -0.21 4.71
CA ILE A 80 7.05 -1.29 5.59
C ILE A 80 5.92 -1.90 6.43
N HIS A 81 5.01 -1.08 6.95
CA HIS A 81 3.90 -1.56 7.74
C HIS A 81 2.87 -2.32 6.91
N LEU A 82 2.53 -1.80 5.73
CA LEU A 82 1.58 -2.40 4.81
C LEU A 82 2.06 -3.78 4.35
N GLU A 83 3.29 -3.85 3.85
CA GLU A 83 3.93 -5.06 3.32
C GLU A 83 4.03 -6.17 4.37
N VAL A 84 4.57 -5.86 5.56
CA VAL A 84 4.79 -6.88 6.59
C VAL A 84 3.50 -7.26 7.30
N LYS A 85 2.65 -6.28 7.66
CA LYS A 85 1.53 -6.56 8.57
C LYS A 85 0.24 -6.94 7.85
N LEU A 86 0.04 -6.51 6.60
CA LEU A 86 -1.17 -6.83 5.84
C LEU A 86 -0.87 -7.80 4.70
N ILE A 87 0.00 -7.44 3.76
CA ILE A 87 0.20 -8.23 2.54
C ILE A 87 0.79 -9.61 2.88
N ASN A 88 1.85 -9.63 3.69
CA ASN A 88 2.47 -10.89 4.12
C ASN A 88 1.53 -11.75 4.95
N ASN A 89 0.69 -11.14 5.80
CA ASN A 89 -0.26 -11.91 6.59
C ASN A 89 -1.36 -12.53 5.71
N ALA A 90 -1.90 -11.80 4.73
CA ALA A 90 -2.85 -12.35 3.76
C ALA A 90 -2.24 -13.51 2.96
N CYS A 91 -0.99 -13.39 2.51
CA CYS A 91 -0.27 -14.48 1.85
C CYS A 91 -0.11 -15.70 2.78
N HIS A 92 0.23 -15.48 4.05
CA HIS A 92 0.31 -16.57 5.04
C HIS A 92 -1.04 -17.29 5.21
N LEU A 93 -2.14 -16.54 5.32
CA LEU A 93 -3.50 -17.10 5.42
C LEU A 93 -3.81 -17.99 4.20
N ILE A 94 -3.52 -17.52 2.98
CA ILE A 94 -3.74 -18.26 1.73
C ILE A 94 -2.96 -19.58 1.68
N ILE A 95 -1.73 -19.57 2.19
CA ILE A 95 -0.83 -20.71 2.09
C ILE A 95 -1.17 -21.79 3.14
N TYR A 96 -1.39 -21.38 4.40
CA TYR A 96 -1.34 -22.31 5.53
C TYR A 96 -2.67 -22.52 6.26
N GLU A 97 -3.63 -21.60 6.15
CA GLU A 97 -4.86 -21.69 6.93
C GLU A 97 -5.94 -22.51 6.23
N SER A 98 -6.82 -23.10 7.04
CA SER A 98 -8.03 -23.73 6.56
C SER A 98 -9.09 -22.66 6.30
N LEU A 99 -9.36 -22.38 5.03
CA LEU A 99 -10.26 -21.33 4.58
C LEU A 99 -11.50 -21.94 3.90
N PRO A 100 -12.64 -21.21 3.86
CA PRO A 100 -13.84 -21.65 3.14
C PRO A 100 -13.64 -21.70 1.61
N VAL A 101 -12.56 -21.12 1.09
CA VAL A 101 -12.15 -21.17 -0.32
C VAL A 101 -10.88 -22.01 -0.44
N ILE A 102 -10.84 -22.91 -1.42
CA ILE A 102 -9.68 -23.77 -1.68
C ILE A 102 -8.80 -23.11 -2.73
N TYR A 103 -7.54 -22.83 -2.39
CA TYR A 103 -6.56 -22.31 -3.34
C TYR A 103 -5.68 -23.44 -3.91
N SER A 104 -5.39 -23.36 -5.21
CA SER A 104 -4.48 -24.31 -5.87
C SER A 104 -3.04 -24.14 -5.37
N GLU A 105 -2.22 -25.17 -5.57
CA GLU A 105 -0.79 -25.09 -5.23
C GLU A 105 -0.06 -24.02 -6.06
N ASP A 106 -0.50 -23.74 -7.30
CA ASP A 106 0.04 -22.63 -8.09
C ASP A 106 -0.28 -21.27 -7.47
N THR A 107 -1.50 -21.06 -6.97
CA THR A 107 -1.87 -19.83 -6.25
C THR A 107 -1.01 -19.66 -5.00
N LYS A 108 -0.81 -20.74 -4.23
CA LYS A 108 0.05 -20.70 -3.04
C LYS A 108 1.51 -20.45 -3.40
N LEU A 109 2.02 -21.03 -4.48
CA LEU A 109 3.37 -20.78 -4.98
C LEU A 109 3.55 -19.31 -5.39
N ASN A 110 2.55 -18.70 -6.01
CA ASN A 110 2.55 -17.26 -6.29
C ASN A 110 2.54 -16.43 -4.99
N ALA A 111 1.76 -16.82 -3.98
CA ALA A 111 1.80 -16.16 -2.66
C ALA A 111 3.18 -16.23 -2.01
N TYR A 112 3.90 -17.36 -2.13
CA TYR A 112 5.29 -17.46 -1.66
C TYR A 112 6.22 -16.45 -2.35
N THR A 113 6.05 -16.24 -3.66
CA THR A 113 6.87 -15.26 -4.38
C THR A 113 6.58 -13.83 -3.95
N VAL A 114 5.31 -13.50 -3.68
CA VAL A 114 4.91 -12.20 -3.12
C VAL A 114 5.57 -11.99 -1.76
N LEU A 115 5.52 -12.98 -0.84
CA LEU A 115 6.20 -12.89 0.45
C LEU A 115 7.69 -12.51 0.32
N ILE A 116 8.39 -13.10 -0.66
CA ILE A 116 9.81 -12.81 -0.91
C ILE A 116 9.99 -11.37 -1.40
N ASP A 117 9.16 -10.95 -2.36
CA ASP A 117 9.20 -9.59 -2.92
C ASP A 117 8.93 -8.54 -1.83
N GLU A 118 7.90 -8.73 -1.00
CA GLU A 118 7.57 -7.77 0.08
C GLU A 118 8.66 -7.67 1.14
N TYR A 119 9.28 -8.78 1.56
CA TYR A 119 10.41 -8.69 2.48
C TYR A 119 11.63 -7.99 1.86
N TYR A 120 11.81 -8.12 0.54
CA TYR A 120 12.84 -7.37 -0.18
C TYR A 120 12.51 -5.88 -0.25
N HIS A 121 11.26 -5.50 -0.51
CA HIS A 121 10.82 -4.10 -0.49
C HIS A 121 11.05 -3.45 0.88
N VAL A 122 10.70 -4.15 1.97
CA VAL A 122 11.01 -3.74 3.35
C VAL A 122 12.51 -3.55 3.56
N TYR A 123 13.33 -4.50 3.10
CA TYR A 123 14.78 -4.42 3.20
C TYR A 123 15.31 -3.15 2.51
N VAL A 124 14.86 -2.89 1.28
CA VAL A 124 15.25 -1.72 0.50
C VAL A 124 14.82 -0.43 1.22
N ALA A 125 13.57 -0.36 1.68
CA ALA A 125 13.04 0.80 2.41
C ALA A 125 13.85 1.07 3.69
N LYS A 126 14.15 0.04 4.48
CA LYS A 126 15.00 0.16 5.68
C LYS A 126 16.42 0.59 5.35
N ASN A 127 17.02 0.03 4.29
CA ASN A 127 18.36 0.42 3.86
C ASN A 127 18.40 1.89 3.44
N MET A 128 17.39 2.39 2.72
CA MET A 128 17.28 3.81 2.36
C MET A 128 17.14 4.70 3.58
N MET A 129 16.29 4.33 4.56
CA MET A 129 16.17 5.07 5.82
C MET A 129 17.53 5.16 6.54
N MET A 130 18.31 4.07 6.56
CA MET A 130 19.64 4.05 7.17
C MET A 130 20.64 4.94 6.42
N GLN A 131 20.62 4.95 5.09
CA GLN A 131 21.46 5.84 4.28
C GLN A 131 21.12 7.32 4.55
N LEU A 132 19.83 7.66 4.59
CA LEU A 132 19.36 9.01 4.91
C LEU A 132 19.69 9.43 6.35
N ASP A 133 19.57 8.53 7.32
CA ASP A 133 19.95 8.80 8.72
C ASP A 133 21.45 9.08 8.87
N ARG A 134 22.30 8.40 8.08
CA ARG A 134 23.75 8.69 8.04
C ARG A 134 24.05 10.04 7.39
N GLN A 135 23.34 10.39 6.32
CA GLN A 135 23.54 11.66 5.61
C GLN A 135 23.00 12.85 6.40
N PHE A 136 21.89 12.68 7.10
CA PHE A 136 21.18 13.74 7.84
C PHE A 136 21.03 13.36 9.33
N PRO A 137 22.14 13.25 10.09
CA PRO A 137 22.11 12.74 11.46
C PRO A 137 21.35 13.67 12.43
N THR A 138 21.21 14.95 12.08
CA THR A 138 20.52 15.98 12.88
C THR A 138 19.07 16.18 12.46
N ARG A 139 18.53 15.37 11.54
CA ARG A 139 17.11 15.50 11.15
C ARG A 139 16.21 15.33 12.37
N ARG A 140 15.08 16.04 12.38
CA ARG A 140 14.04 15.82 13.39
C ARG A 140 13.60 14.35 13.39
N LYS A 141 13.37 13.78 14.58
CA LYS A 141 12.77 12.46 14.75
C LYS A 141 11.31 12.67 15.10
N LEU A 142 10.42 12.20 14.23
CA LEU A 142 8.98 12.28 14.39
C LEU A 142 8.42 10.89 14.64
N ASN A 143 7.24 10.82 15.24
CA ASN A 143 6.45 9.61 15.23
C ASN A 143 5.79 9.46 13.86
N TYR A 144 5.68 8.22 13.39
CA TYR A 144 4.97 7.89 12.16
C TYR A 144 3.66 7.21 12.57
N PRO A 145 2.50 7.84 12.36
CA PRO A 145 1.22 7.26 12.76
C PRO A 145 0.94 5.99 11.96
N ILE A 146 0.14 5.10 12.57
CA ILE A 146 -0.35 3.90 11.92
C ILE A 146 -1.17 4.31 10.69
N SER A 147 -0.93 3.65 9.55
CA SER A 147 -1.62 3.96 8.29
C SER A 147 -3.13 3.73 8.37
N ASP A 148 -3.87 4.53 7.60
CA ASP A 148 -5.33 4.41 7.49
C ASP A 148 -5.75 3.04 6.93
N SER A 149 -4.96 2.46 6.03
CA SER A 149 -5.16 1.09 5.51
C SER A 149 -5.15 0.03 6.62
N TYR A 150 -4.17 0.08 7.53
CA TYR A 150 -4.08 -0.88 8.62
C TYR A 150 -5.23 -0.66 9.63
N ASN A 151 -5.53 0.59 9.97
CA ASN A 151 -6.64 0.93 10.85
C ASN A 151 -7.99 0.49 10.28
N ALA A 152 -8.20 0.63 8.97
CA ALA A 152 -9.41 0.17 8.29
C ALA A 152 -9.62 -1.34 8.43
N VAL A 153 -8.57 -2.13 8.20
CA VAL A 153 -8.65 -3.59 8.39
C VAL A 153 -9.00 -3.93 9.83
N LEU A 154 -8.34 -3.31 10.82
CA LEU A 154 -8.63 -3.55 12.23
C LEU A 154 -10.06 -3.19 12.63
N GLN A 155 -10.54 -2.02 12.20
CA GLN A 155 -11.88 -1.55 12.54
C GLN A 155 -12.97 -2.47 11.97
N ILE A 156 -12.82 -2.91 10.72
CA ILE A 156 -13.80 -3.79 10.09
C ILE A 156 -13.73 -5.20 10.66
N LYS A 157 -12.54 -5.71 11.03
CA LYS A 157 -12.44 -6.96 11.79
C LYS A 157 -13.17 -6.86 13.13
N ASN A 158 -13.05 -5.74 13.85
CA ASN A 158 -13.76 -5.55 15.11
C ASN A 158 -15.29 -5.49 14.95
N SER A 159 -15.80 -5.12 13.77
CA SER A 159 -17.25 -5.14 13.49
C SER A 159 -17.74 -6.47 12.93
N LEU A 160 -16.84 -7.36 12.51
CA LEU A 160 -17.17 -8.67 11.95
C LEU A 160 -17.00 -9.79 12.99
N PRO A 161 -17.87 -10.81 12.97
CA PRO A 161 -17.60 -12.08 13.67
C PRO A 161 -16.26 -12.70 13.24
N CYS A 162 -15.52 -13.28 14.19
CA CYS A 162 -14.16 -13.81 13.96
C CYS A 162 -14.04 -14.79 12.79
N LYS A 163 -15.11 -15.56 12.49
CA LYS A 163 -15.10 -16.50 11.36
C LYS A 163 -14.86 -15.84 9.99
N TYR A 164 -15.18 -14.55 9.84
CA TYR A 164 -15.02 -13.84 8.57
C TYR A 164 -13.67 -13.13 8.44
N HIS A 165 -12.88 -13.05 9.50
CA HIS A 165 -11.69 -12.20 9.58
C HIS A 165 -10.64 -12.54 8.52
N ALA A 166 -10.31 -13.81 8.35
CA ALA A 166 -9.26 -14.23 7.43
C ALA A 166 -9.61 -13.90 5.97
N ILE A 167 -10.84 -14.21 5.55
CA ILE A 167 -11.31 -13.89 4.20
C ILE A 167 -11.41 -12.38 3.99
N PHE A 168 -11.93 -11.63 4.97
CA PHE A 168 -12.01 -10.18 4.87
C PHE A 168 -10.62 -9.57 4.68
N GLU A 169 -9.62 -10.05 5.41
CA GLU A 169 -8.25 -9.56 5.30
C GLU A 169 -7.63 -9.85 3.92
N ILE A 170 -7.85 -11.06 3.38
CA ILE A 170 -7.43 -11.40 2.01
C ILE A 170 -8.10 -10.46 1.00
N LEU A 171 -9.41 -10.24 1.10
CA LEU A 171 -10.14 -9.33 0.20
C LEU A 171 -9.65 -7.88 0.34
N ALA A 172 -9.37 -7.42 1.56
CA ALA A 172 -8.84 -6.09 1.82
C ALA A 172 -7.47 -5.88 1.15
N VAL A 173 -6.55 -6.84 1.30
CA VAL A 173 -5.24 -6.82 0.63
C VAL A 173 -5.39 -6.86 -0.88
N CYS A 174 -6.26 -7.74 -1.40
CA CYS A 174 -6.52 -7.78 -2.84
C CYS A 174 -6.99 -6.42 -3.37
N ILE A 175 -7.84 -5.71 -2.63
CA ILE A 175 -8.29 -4.36 -3.00
C ILE A 175 -7.12 -3.35 -2.97
N PHE A 176 -6.23 -3.40 -1.97
CA PHE A 176 -5.05 -2.52 -1.92
C PHE A 176 -4.13 -2.72 -3.13
N GLU A 177 -3.75 -3.96 -3.37
CA GLU A 177 -2.81 -4.38 -4.42
C GLU A 177 -3.33 -4.12 -5.83
N THR A 178 -4.65 -3.98 -5.98
CA THR A 178 -5.29 -3.68 -7.27
C THR A 178 -5.64 -2.20 -7.44
N THR A 179 -5.39 -1.33 -6.44
CA THR A 179 -5.81 0.08 -6.49
C THR A 179 -4.70 1.08 -6.20
N LEU A 180 -3.72 0.75 -5.35
CA LEU A 180 -2.61 1.67 -4.99
C LEU A 180 -1.47 1.71 -6.01
N VAL A 181 -1.21 0.59 -6.69
CA VAL A 181 0.00 0.39 -7.50
C VAL A 181 0.19 1.44 -8.59
N ARG A 182 -0.89 1.85 -9.28
CA ARG A 182 -0.78 2.82 -10.38
C ARG A 182 -0.53 4.24 -9.91
N GLU A 183 -1.08 4.61 -8.76
CA GLU A 183 -0.99 5.99 -8.27
C GLU A 183 0.40 6.32 -7.71
N LEU A 184 1.10 5.30 -7.17
CA LEU A 184 2.46 5.44 -6.62
C LEU A 184 3.53 5.79 -7.68
N VAL A 185 3.43 5.26 -8.90
CA VAL A 185 4.36 5.62 -9.99
C VAL A 185 4.20 7.09 -10.37
N GLU A 186 2.95 7.51 -10.61
CA GLU A 186 2.64 8.89 -10.98
C GLU A 186 3.07 9.87 -9.90
N PHE A 187 2.98 9.44 -8.64
CA PHE A 187 3.38 10.21 -7.48
C PHE A 187 4.86 10.65 -7.54
N PHE A 188 5.78 9.75 -7.84
CA PHE A 188 7.23 10.03 -7.82
C PHE A 188 7.83 10.43 -9.18
N ASN A 189 7.03 10.51 -10.25
CA ASN A 189 7.54 10.83 -11.59
C ASN A 189 7.95 12.30 -11.78
N SER A 190 7.64 13.19 -10.82
CA SER A 190 7.94 14.63 -10.89
C SER A 190 9.43 14.92 -11.14
N PRO A 191 9.81 15.82 -12.07
CA PRO A 191 11.21 16.16 -12.37
C PRO A 191 12.04 16.58 -11.16
N SER A 192 11.42 17.13 -10.12
CA SER A 192 12.10 17.59 -8.90
C SER A 192 12.48 16.46 -7.95
N VAL A 193 11.98 15.24 -8.14
CA VAL A 193 12.29 14.10 -7.28
C VAL A 193 13.70 13.58 -7.59
N HIS A 194 14.44 13.29 -6.52
CA HIS A 194 15.81 12.79 -6.58
C HIS A 194 15.91 11.52 -7.44
N PRO A 195 16.87 11.43 -8.38
CA PRO A 195 16.96 10.31 -9.34
C PRO A 195 17.01 8.92 -8.69
N SER A 196 17.78 8.75 -7.62
CA SER A 196 17.86 7.47 -6.88
C SER A 196 16.52 7.04 -6.27
N ILE A 197 15.66 7.99 -5.87
CA ILE A 197 14.32 7.67 -5.35
C ILE A 197 13.40 7.24 -6.47
N LYS A 198 13.44 7.92 -7.63
CA LYS A 198 12.69 7.49 -8.81
C LYS A 198 13.07 6.07 -9.23
N PHE A 199 14.37 5.78 -9.25
CA PHE A 199 14.86 4.45 -9.60
C PHE A 199 14.35 3.37 -8.64
N TYR A 200 14.39 3.64 -7.33
CA TYR A 200 13.81 2.75 -6.33
C TYR A 200 12.32 2.51 -6.55
N VAL A 201 11.53 3.60 -6.66
CA VAL A 201 10.08 3.49 -6.84
C VAL A 201 9.75 2.74 -8.12
N ASN A 202 10.43 3.02 -9.23
CA ASN A 202 10.21 2.29 -10.49
C ASN A 202 10.50 0.79 -10.37
N ASP A 203 11.52 0.39 -9.63
CA ASP A 203 11.83 -1.03 -9.44
C ASP A 203 10.81 -1.73 -8.55
N HIS A 204 10.44 -1.12 -7.42
CA HIS A 204 9.33 -1.61 -6.60
C HIS A 204 8.05 -1.77 -7.46
N MET A 205 7.72 -0.77 -8.28
CA MET A 205 6.53 -0.79 -9.13
C MET A 205 6.57 -1.86 -10.24
N ASN A 206 7.76 -2.33 -10.65
CA ASN A 206 7.85 -3.47 -11.57
C ASN A 206 7.36 -4.77 -10.91
N ASP A 207 7.61 -4.92 -9.61
CA ASP A 207 7.11 -6.05 -8.82
C ASP A 207 5.61 -5.90 -8.57
N GLU A 208 5.18 -4.72 -8.15
CA GLU A 208 3.76 -4.43 -7.92
C GLU A 208 2.88 -4.61 -9.17
N SER A 209 3.43 -4.40 -10.37
CA SER A 209 2.70 -4.69 -11.61
C SER A 209 2.32 -6.17 -11.76
N ARG A 210 3.13 -7.09 -11.21
CA ARG A 210 2.81 -8.52 -11.16
C ARG A 210 1.87 -8.83 -10.01
N HIS A 211 2.08 -8.22 -8.86
CA HIS A 211 1.19 -8.35 -7.70
C HIS A 211 -0.23 -7.94 -8.06
N TYR A 212 -0.40 -6.82 -8.76
CA TYR A 212 -1.68 -6.40 -9.32
C TYR A 212 -2.40 -7.52 -10.06
N GLY A 213 -1.71 -8.21 -10.98
CA GLY A 213 -2.31 -9.30 -11.75
C GLY A 213 -2.70 -10.49 -10.88
N TYR A 214 -1.80 -10.90 -9.98
CA TYR A 214 -2.06 -11.99 -9.04
C TYR A 214 -3.25 -11.69 -8.12
N PHE A 215 -3.26 -10.53 -7.47
CA PHE A 215 -4.29 -10.12 -6.54
C PHE A 215 -5.61 -9.78 -7.21
N TYR A 216 -5.60 -9.33 -8.47
CA TYR A 216 -6.83 -9.16 -9.26
C TYR A 216 -7.54 -10.51 -9.50
N ASP A 217 -6.79 -11.50 -9.98
CA ASP A 217 -7.34 -12.84 -10.23
C ASP A 217 -7.76 -13.51 -8.92
N LEU A 218 -6.96 -13.35 -7.86
CA LEU A 218 -7.28 -13.83 -6.52
C LEU A 218 -8.55 -13.18 -5.96
N LEU A 219 -8.75 -11.87 -6.16
CA LEU A 219 -9.95 -11.16 -5.72
C LEU A 219 -11.21 -11.75 -6.34
N ALA A 220 -11.21 -11.87 -7.67
CA ALA A 220 -12.33 -12.41 -8.43
C ALA A 220 -12.61 -13.87 -8.05
N TYR A 221 -11.57 -14.70 -7.99
CA TYR A 221 -11.68 -16.11 -7.64
C TYR A 221 -12.21 -16.29 -6.22
N THR A 222 -11.61 -15.59 -5.24
CA THR A 222 -12.00 -15.69 -3.83
C THR A 222 -13.46 -15.32 -3.70
N TRP A 223 -13.87 -14.15 -4.20
CA TRP A 223 -15.25 -13.72 -4.07
C TRP A 223 -16.25 -14.68 -4.70
N ALA A 224 -15.99 -15.15 -5.93
CA ALA A 224 -16.90 -16.03 -6.66
C ALA A 224 -17.10 -17.41 -6.00
N ASN A 225 -16.13 -17.86 -5.20
CA ASN A 225 -16.16 -19.18 -4.55
C ASN A 225 -16.48 -19.10 -3.05
N LEU A 226 -16.78 -17.93 -2.51
CA LEU A 226 -17.18 -17.79 -1.12
C LEU A 226 -18.58 -18.35 -0.87
N PRO A 227 -18.82 -18.99 0.29
CA PRO A 227 -20.17 -19.27 0.76
C PRO A 227 -20.99 -17.97 0.85
N GLN A 228 -22.30 -18.10 0.61
CA GLN A 228 -23.22 -16.95 0.58
C GLN A 228 -23.18 -16.13 1.88
N ASP A 229 -23.07 -16.78 3.05
CA ASP A 229 -23.00 -16.07 4.33
C ASP A 229 -21.74 -15.20 4.46
N TYR A 230 -20.62 -15.59 3.86
CA TYR A 230 -19.41 -14.77 3.80
C TYR A 230 -19.59 -13.57 2.87
N GLN A 231 -20.14 -13.78 1.67
CA GLN A 231 -20.41 -12.70 0.71
C GLN A 231 -21.37 -11.66 1.29
N GLU A 232 -22.44 -12.11 1.95
CA GLU A 232 -23.40 -11.23 2.61
C GLU A 232 -22.73 -10.42 3.72
N CYS A 233 -22.16 -11.08 4.74
CA CYS A 233 -21.62 -10.40 5.91
C CYS A 233 -20.42 -9.50 5.59
N ILE A 234 -19.49 -9.94 4.74
CA ILE A 234 -18.35 -9.11 4.35
C ILE A 234 -18.82 -7.99 3.42
N GLY A 235 -19.72 -8.29 2.47
CA GLY A 235 -20.21 -7.32 1.50
C GLY A 235 -20.91 -6.12 2.12
N GLU A 236 -21.61 -6.30 3.25
CA GLU A 236 -22.21 -5.20 4.02
C GLU A 236 -21.16 -4.19 4.54
N HIS A 237 -19.91 -4.61 4.71
CA HIS A 237 -18.83 -3.81 5.29
C HIS A 237 -17.85 -3.23 4.27
N LEU A 238 -17.89 -3.67 3.00
CA LEU A 238 -16.89 -3.26 2.00
C LEU A 238 -16.89 -1.75 1.71
N ALA A 239 -18.05 -1.08 1.69
CA ALA A 239 -18.07 0.37 1.46
C ALA A 239 -17.45 1.14 2.63
N SER A 240 -17.74 0.72 3.86
CA SER A 240 -17.15 1.28 5.08
C SER A 240 -15.64 1.07 5.10
N PHE A 241 -15.19 -0.13 4.73
CA PHE A 241 -13.77 -0.43 4.55
C PHE A 241 -13.13 0.54 3.56
N VAL A 242 -13.70 0.71 2.36
CA VAL A 242 -13.15 1.62 1.33
C VAL A 242 -13.07 3.06 1.83
N LYS A 243 -14.10 3.57 2.54
CA LYS A 243 -14.01 4.92 3.15
C LYS A 243 -12.89 5.02 4.17
N LEU A 244 -12.82 4.07 5.12
CA LEU A 244 -11.81 4.08 6.17
C LEU A 244 -10.39 3.98 5.60
N TYR A 245 -10.21 3.12 4.61
CA TYR A 245 -8.94 2.91 3.93
C TYR A 245 -8.46 4.19 3.22
N LEU A 246 -9.37 4.89 2.54
CA LEU A 246 -9.06 6.10 1.79
C LEU A 246 -9.05 7.38 2.65
N HIS A 247 -9.31 7.27 3.95
CA HIS A 247 -9.11 8.38 4.87
C HIS A 247 -7.65 8.84 4.89
N ILE A 248 -7.47 10.09 5.32
CA ILE A 248 -6.17 10.76 5.41
C ILE A 248 -5.86 11.17 6.85
N ASN A 249 -6.36 10.41 7.84
CA ASN A 249 -6.21 10.78 9.24
C ASN A 249 -4.75 10.60 9.70
N SER A 250 -4.09 9.55 9.21
CA SER A 250 -2.67 9.34 9.46
C SER A 250 -1.82 10.47 8.87
N ASP A 251 -2.17 10.99 7.69
CA ASP A 251 -1.49 12.14 7.07
C ASP A 251 -1.73 13.43 7.85
N LYS A 252 -2.98 13.68 8.29
CA LYS A 252 -3.31 14.83 9.15
C LYS A 252 -2.52 14.80 10.45
N GLN A 253 -2.44 13.63 11.09
CA GLN A 253 -1.70 13.45 12.34
C GLN A 253 -0.20 13.68 12.14
N PHE A 254 0.37 13.11 11.08
CA PHE A 254 1.78 13.30 10.73
C PHE A 254 2.09 14.79 10.46
N ASN A 255 1.27 15.46 9.65
CA ASN A 255 1.46 16.86 9.30
C ASN A 255 1.24 17.80 10.49
N LEU A 256 0.35 17.46 11.42
CA LEU A 256 0.19 18.17 12.69
C LEU A 256 1.48 18.12 13.52
N GLU A 257 2.04 16.92 13.70
CA GLU A 257 3.28 16.74 14.45
C GLU A 257 4.46 17.45 13.78
N LEU A 258 4.58 17.33 12.45
CA LEU A 258 5.60 18.01 11.66
C LEU A 258 5.50 19.53 11.80
N LEU A 259 4.32 20.12 11.60
CA LEU A 259 4.13 21.58 11.74
C LEU A 259 4.37 22.06 13.16
N ASN A 260 3.94 21.31 14.18
CA ASN A 260 4.22 21.63 15.57
C ASN A 260 5.74 21.64 15.83
N SER A 261 6.48 20.68 15.28
CA SER A 261 7.94 20.61 15.41
C SER A 261 8.69 21.75 14.69
N LEU A 262 8.06 22.38 13.69
CA LEU A 262 8.63 23.50 12.93
C LEU A 262 8.33 24.85 13.59
N PHE A 263 7.10 25.05 14.07
CA PHE A 263 6.66 26.32 14.64
C PHE A 263 6.79 26.40 16.18
N GLY A 264 6.91 25.26 16.87
CA GLY A 264 6.89 25.21 18.34
C GLY A 264 5.56 25.69 18.93
N ASN A 265 4.46 25.57 18.17
CA ASN A 265 3.14 26.06 18.54
C ASN A 265 2.05 25.11 18.04
N GLU A 266 1.48 24.35 18.97
CA GLU A 266 0.49 23.32 18.70
C GLU A 266 -0.83 23.89 18.17
N GLU A 267 -1.30 25.01 18.75
CA GLU A 267 -2.53 25.67 18.30
C GLU A 267 -2.41 26.15 16.86
N LYS A 268 -1.25 26.74 16.51
CA LYS A 268 -0.95 27.15 15.14
C LYS A 268 -0.92 25.95 14.20
N ALA A 269 -0.22 24.88 14.55
CA ALA A 269 -0.15 23.66 13.74
C ALA A 269 -1.55 23.06 13.51
N ALA A 270 -2.36 22.95 14.55
CA ALA A 270 -3.74 22.46 14.46
C ALA A 270 -4.60 23.33 13.55
N LYS A 271 -4.50 24.66 13.67
CA LYS A 271 -5.20 25.59 12.80
C LYS A 271 -4.81 25.40 11.33
N LEU A 272 -3.52 25.31 11.03
CA LEU A 272 -3.02 25.12 9.65
C LEU A 272 -3.50 23.79 9.05
N VAL A 273 -3.41 22.68 9.79
CA VAL A 273 -3.90 21.37 9.32
C VAL A 273 -5.41 21.42 9.10
N ASN A 274 -6.18 21.97 10.04
CA ASN A 274 -7.64 22.04 9.90
C ASN A 274 -8.06 22.88 8.70
N GLN A 275 -7.37 23.99 8.42
CA GLN A 275 -7.61 24.81 7.23
C GLN A 275 -7.27 24.06 5.94
N LEU A 276 -6.12 23.40 5.90
CA LEU A 276 -5.61 22.71 4.72
C LEU A 276 -6.50 21.56 4.26
N TYR A 277 -7.10 20.84 5.22
CA TYR A 277 -7.95 19.69 4.95
C TYR A 277 -9.45 19.97 5.16
N HIS A 278 -9.82 21.25 5.28
CA HIS A 278 -11.21 21.65 5.49
C HIS A 278 -12.08 21.18 4.32
N GLY A 279 -13.16 20.45 4.62
CA GLY A 279 -14.09 19.95 3.62
C GLY A 279 -13.56 18.82 2.72
N PHE A 280 -12.40 18.23 3.05
CA PHE A 280 -11.96 17.02 2.37
C PHE A 280 -12.89 15.85 2.71
N GLU A 281 -13.51 15.28 1.69
CA GLU A 281 -14.41 14.14 1.80
C GLU A 281 -14.06 13.08 0.76
N ILE A 282 -14.26 11.81 1.13
CA ILE A 282 -14.14 10.69 0.21
C ILE A 282 -15.41 10.62 -0.62
N THR A 283 -15.30 11.01 -1.89
CA THR A 283 -16.40 11.05 -2.86
C THR A 283 -16.15 10.14 -4.05
N PRO A 284 -17.19 9.72 -4.78
CA PRO A 284 -17.05 8.92 -6.01
C PRO A 284 -16.19 9.57 -7.09
N GLU A 285 -16.02 10.90 -7.03
CA GLU A 285 -15.29 11.64 -8.05
C GLU A 285 -13.77 11.52 -7.94
N LEU A 286 -13.26 11.14 -6.75
CA LEU A 286 -11.84 10.94 -6.52
C LEU A 286 -11.30 9.82 -7.42
N PRO A 287 -10.19 10.02 -8.14
CA PRO A 287 -9.63 9.01 -9.04
C PRO A 287 -9.41 7.64 -8.37
N ILE A 288 -8.89 7.63 -7.15
CA ILE A 288 -8.67 6.38 -6.40
C ILE A 288 -9.96 5.64 -6.07
N VAL A 289 -11.04 6.37 -5.75
CA VAL A 289 -12.36 5.76 -5.50
C VAL A 289 -12.91 5.16 -6.79
N LYS A 290 -12.76 5.85 -7.93
CA LYS A 290 -13.13 5.32 -9.25
C LYS A 290 -12.37 4.04 -9.58
N ASN A 291 -11.07 4.00 -9.28
CA ASN A 291 -10.23 2.82 -9.49
C ASN A 291 -10.73 1.63 -8.67
N VAL A 292 -11.00 1.83 -7.37
CA VAL A 292 -11.59 0.80 -6.49
C VAL A 292 -12.91 0.29 -7.06
N ILE A 293 -13.84 1.18 -7.40
CA ILE A 293 -15.16 0.80 -7.94
C ILE A 293 -15.03 0.01 -9.24
N GLN A 294 -14.14 0.44 -10.14
CA GLN A 294 -13.88 -0.27 -11.39
C GLN A 294 -13.34 -1.67 -11.16
N VAL A 295 -12.43 -1.85 -10.20
CA VAL A 295 -11.93 -3.19 -9.85
C VAL A 295 -13.07 -4.04 -9.30
N LEU A 296 -13.83 -3.55 -8.31
CA LEU A 296 -14.94 -4.29 -7.71
C LEU A 296 -16.03 -4.65 -8.72
N GLN A 297 -16.27 -3.80 -9.72
CA GLN A 297 -17.20 -4.07 -10.80
C GLN A 297 -16.67 -5.17 -11.72
N LYS A 298 -15.41 -5.08 -12.17
CA LYS A 298 -14.83 -6.07 -13.09
C LYS A 298 -14.60 -7.45 -12.47
N THR A 299 -14.46 -7.52 -11.14
CA THR A 299 -14.36 -8.79 -10.40
C THR A 299 -15.73 -9.35 -9.98
N GLY A 300 -16.84 -8.69 -10.34
CA GLY A 300 -18.21 -9.13 -10.03
C GLY A 300 -18.64 -8.93 -8.58
N ILE A 301 -17.81 -8.27 -7.76
CA ILE A 301 -18.10 -8.03 -6.34
C ILE A 301 -19.26 -7.04 -6.19
N LEU A 302 -19.25 -5.98 -7.01
CA LEU A 302 -20.25 -4.92 -6.95
C LEU A 302 -21.65 -5.38 -7.41
N ASP A 303 -21.75 -6.53 -8.09
CA ASP A 303 -23.02 -7.11 -8.52
C ASP A 303 -23.80 -7.75 -7.37
N HIS A 304 -23.11 -8.09 -6.26
CA HIS A 304 -23.74 -8.68 -5.09
C HIS A 304 -24.60 -7.65 -4.33
N VAL A 305 -25.81 -8.07 -3.92
CA VAL A 305 -26.84 -7.17 -3.35
C VAL A 305 -26.35 -6.47 -2.09
N SER A 306 -25.66 -7.17 -1.18
CA SER A 306 -25.13 -6.57 0.06
C SER A 306 -24.07 -5.51 -0.22
N VAL A 307 -23.17 -5.76 -1.18
CA VAL A 307 -22.10 -4.83 -1.58
C VAL A 307 -22.73 -3.60 -2.20
N LYS A 308 -23.59 -3.78 -3.21
CA LYS A 308 -24.25 -2.67 -3.89
C LYS A 308 -25.04 -1.80 -2.90
N LYS A 309 -25.76 -2.41 -1.96
CA LYS A 309 -26.47 -1.68 -0.90
C LYS A 309 -25.51 -0.90 0.00
N SER A 310 -24.40 -1.51 0.43
CA SER A 310 -23.37 -0.86 1.26
C SER A 310 -22.79 0.38 0.58
N PHE A 311 -22.45 0.29 -0.71
CA PHE A 311 -21.88 1.42 -1.46
C PHE A 311 -22.91 2.54 -1.72
N ASN A 312 -24.16 2.22 -2.05
CA ASN A 312 -25.23 3.22 -2.19
C ASN A 312 -25.47 3.97 -0.87
N ASN A 313 -25.50 3.26 0.26
CA ASN A 313 -25.74 3.87 1.57
C ASN A 313 -24.68 4.92 1.95
N LEU A 314 -23.45 4.75 1.47
CA LEU A 314 -22.33 5.67 1.73
C LEU A 314 -22.09 6.67 0.60
N ALA A 315 -22.99 6.71 -0.39
CA ALA A 315 -22.92 7.54 -1.60
C ALA A 315 -21.57 7.38 -2.34
N LEU A 316 -21.09 6.13 -2.45
CA LEU A 316 -19.89 5.79 -3.21
C LEU A 316 -20.20 5.37 -4.65
N ILE A 317 -21.44 5.01 -4.98
CA ILE A 317 -21.93 4.68 -6.33
C ILE A 317 -23.31 5.28 -6.59
#